data_AF-A6JRW2-F1
#
_entry.id   AF-A6JRW2-F1
#
_cell.length_a   1.000
_cell.length_b   1.000
_cell.length_c   1.000
_cell.angle_alpha   90.00
_cell.angle_beta   90.00
_cell.angle_gamma   90.00
#
_symmetry.space_group_name_H-M   'P 1'
#
loop_
_entity.id
_entity.type
_entity.pdbx_description
1 polymer ?
#
loop_
_entity_poly.entity_id
_entity_poly.type
_entity_poly.pdbx_seq_one_letter_code
_entity_poly.pdbx_strand_id
1 'polypeptide(L)'
;MPCDAVLIDGSCVVDEGMLTGESIPVTKTPLSQTASSAPWKMQSEADPRRHILFCGTEVIQAKAAGSGTVRAVVLQTGFNTAKGDLVRSILYPKPMNFKLYRDAIRFLLCLVGTATIGMIYTLCVYVLSGEPPEEVVRKALDVITIAVPPALPAALTTGIIYAQRRLKKKGIFCISPQRINVCGQLNLVCFDKTGTLTRGGLDLWGVVPCDQNGFQAVHSFASGEAVPWGPLCAAMATCHSLILLDGTIQGDPLDLKMFEATQWEMTVSGDDFHNKEMLAHTMVVKPPDTVGQVPAEGLAILHQFPFSSALQRMTVIVQETGGGRMAFMKGAPERVASFCQPDTVPTTFISELQVYTTQGFRVIALAYKKLETDCPTTTLMREKVESDLIFLGLLILENRLKEETRPVLEELISARIRTGRPRSSRYVLLHV
;
A
#
# COMPACT_ATOMS: atom_id res chain seq x y z
N MET A 1 10.88 11.76 12.36
CA MET A 1 12.05 10.90 12.66
C MET A 1 13.27 11.30 11.84
N PRO A 2 14.43 11.56 12.47
CA PRO A 2 15.65 12.00 11.77
C PRO A 2 16.58 10.88 11.28
N CYS A 3 16.39 9.64 11.76
CA CYS A 3 17.22 8.48 11.43
C CYS A 3 16.38 7.21 11.50
N ASP A 4 16.93 6.08 11.03
CA ASP A 4 16.32 4.78 11.25
C ASP A 4 16.69 4.32 12.66
N ALA A 5 15.71 4.03 13.50
CA ALA A 5 15.89 3.68 14.90
C ALA A 5 15.00 2.49 15.31
N VAL A 6 15.44 1.68 16.27
CA VAL A 6 14.65 0.61 16.87
C VAL A 6 14.06 1.05 18.21
N LEU A 7 12.77 0.85 18.39
CA LEU A 7 12.03 1.21 19.60
C LEU A 7 12.34 0.20 20.71
N ILE A 8 12.82 0.69 21.86
CA ILE A 8 13.18 -0.15 23.02
C ILE A 8 12.23 0.01 24.20
N ASP A 9 11.57 1.18 24.31
CA ASP A 9 10.69 1.49 25.43
C ASP A 9 9.61 2.48 24.99
N GLY A 10 8.37 2.24 25.42
CA GLY A 10 7.17 2.95 24.97
C GLY A 10 6.62 2.45 23.63
N SER A 11 5.47 2.99 23.23
CA SER A 11 4.85 2.79 21.92
C SER A 11 4.75 4.11 21.16
N CYS A 12 4.80 4.04 19.84
CA CYS A 12 4.62 5.20 18.97
C CYS A 12 3.57 4.90 17.90
N VAL A 13 2.91 5.94 17.43
CA VAL A 13 2.14 5.93 16.19
C VAL A 13 2.87 6.82 15.19
N VAL A 14 3.19 6.28 14.02
CA VAL A 14 3.97 6.98 13.01
C VAL A 14 3.26 6.98 11.65
N ASP A 15 3.38 8.08 10.92
CA ASP A 15 3.00 8.15 9.51
C ASP A 15 4.21 7.77 8.64
N GLU A 16 4.09 6.65 7.93
CA GLU A 16 5.11 6.15 7.01
C GLU A 16 4.84 6.51 5.54
N GLY A 17 3.86 7.38 5.26
CA GLY A 17 3.42 7.71 3.90
C GLY A 17 4.51 8.25 2.99
N MET A 18 5.52 8.94 3.53
CA MET A 18 6.68 9.37 2.74
C MET A 18 7.53 8.21 2.19
N LEU A 19 7.49 7.03 2.81
CA LEU A 19 8.30 5.86 2.44
C LEU A 19 7.47 4.79 1.72
N THR A 20 6.27 4.51 2.22
CA THR A 20 5.38 3.49 1.66
C THR A 20 4.50 4.03 0.54
N GLY A 21 4.27 5.34 0.50
CA GLY A 21 3.25 5.97 -0.33
C GLY A 21 1.83 5.84 0.24
N GLU A 22 1.68 5.22 1.41
CA GLU A 22 0.40 5.03 2.11
C GLU A 22 0.41 5.84 3.40
N SER A 23 -0.41 6.89 3.49
CA SER A 23 -0.56 7.77 4.66
C SER A 23 -1.45 7.16 5.74
N ILE A 24 -1.23 5.88 6.05
CA ILE A 24 -1.95 5.14 7.09
C ILE A 24 -1.09 5.17 8.35
N PRO A 25 -1.59 5.67 9.49
CA PRO A 25 -0.87 5.63 10.76
C PRO A 25 -0.55 4.19 11.17
N VAL A 26 0.72 3.93 11.52
CA VAL A 26 1.20 2.61 11.94
C VAL A 26 1.62 2.64 13.40
N THR A 27 1.04 1.75 14.20
CA THR A 27 1.44 1.56 15.60
C THR A 27 2.72 0.72 15.69
N LYS A 28 3.72 1.26 16.40
CA LYS A 28 5.03 0.70 16.64
C LYS A 28 5.15 0.26 18.09
N THR A 29 5.63 -0.96 18.29
CA THR A 29 5.77 -1.57 19.62
C THR A 29 7.24 -1.76 19.96
N PRO A 30 7.62 -1.68 21.25
CA PRO A 30 9.00 -1.86 21.65
C PRO A 30 9.45 -3.30 21.40
N LEU A 31 10.75 -3.49 21.22
CA LEU A 31 11.33 -4.82 21.13
C LEU A 31 11.10 -5.57 22.46
N SER A 32 10.61 -6.81 22.39
CA SER A 32 10.48 -7.64 23.59
C SER A 32 11.86 -7.89 24.20
N GLN A 33 12.01 -7.62 25.49
CA GLN A 33 13.26 -7.88 26.23
C GLN A 33 13.35 -9.37 26.60
N THR A 34 13.48 -10.24 25.61
CA THR A 34 13.81 -11.65 25.85
C THR A 34 15.32 -11.80 26.05
N ALA A 35 15.72 -12.45 27.14
CA ALA A 35 17.12 -12.70 27.52
C ALA A 35 17.80 -13.78 26.65
N SER A 36 17.73 -13.64 25.32
CA SER A 36 18.37 -14.55 24.37
C SER A 36 19.51 -13.85 23.64
N SER A 37 20.63 -14.56 23.45
CA SER A 37 21.85 -14.07 22.78
C SER A 37 21.76 -14.04 21.25
N ALA A 38 20.64 -14.50 20.66
CA ALA A 38 20.48 -14.51 19.21
C ALA A 38 20.33 -13.09 18.63
N PRO A 39 20.62 -12.86 17.34
CA PRO A 39 20.38 -11.55 16.72
C PRO A 39 18.89 -11.19 16.79
N TRP A 40 18.55 -9.97 17.24
CA TRP A 40 17.15 -9.51 17.39
C TRP A 40 16.28 -9.68 16.12
N LYS A 41 16.89 -9.60 14.93
CA LYS A 41 16.23 -9.83 13.64
C LYS A 41 15.74 -11.28 13.43
N MET A 42 16.38 -12.24 14.09
CA MET A 42 16.00 -13.66 14.05
C MET A 42 15.07 -14.07 15.21
N GLN A 43 15.00 -13.26 16.27
CA GLN A 43 14.17 -13.56 17.44
C GLN A 43 12.70 -13.16 17.27
N SER A 44 12.40 -12.21 16.39
CA SER A 44 11.02 -11.76 16.17
C SER A 44 10.31 -12.69 15.20
N GLU A 45 9.38 -13.52 15.70
CA GLU A 45 8.40 -14.23 14.85
C GLU A 45 7.48 -13.26 14.08
N ALA A 46 7.35 -12.02 14.58
CA ALA A 46 6.59 -10.94 13.96
C ALA A 46 7.47 -10.09 13.02
N ASP A 47 6.83 -9.39 12.07
CA ASP A 47 7.49 -8.51 11.11
C ASP A 47 8.43 -7.50 11.83
N PRO A 48 9.77 -7.59 11.63
CA PRO A 48 10.75 -6.76 12.35
C PRO A 48 10.54 -5.26 12.09
N ARG A 49 9.83 -4.87 11.03
CA ARG A 49 9.49 -3.47 10.71
C ARG A 49 8.63 -2.81 11.77
N ARG A 50 7.91 -3.58 12.60
CA ARG A 50 7.05 -3.06 13.68
C ARG A 50 7.81 -2.39 14.81
N HIS A 51 9.07 -2.77 14.98
CA HIS A 51 9.95 -2.22 16.00
C HIS A 51 10.84 -1.09 15.46
N ILE A 52 10.81 -0.84 14.15
CA ILE A 52 11.68 0.15 13.49
C ILE A 52 10.87 1.41 13.18
N LEU A 53 11.45 2.55 13.56
CA LEU A 53 11.04 3.90 13.20
C LEU A 53 11.98 4.36 12.07
N PHE A 54 11.43 4.62 10.88
CA PHE A 54 12.25 4.98 9.73
C PHE A 54 12.52 6.49 9.62
N CYS A 55 13.62 6.85 8.99
CA CYS A 55 14.01 8.23 8.71
C CYS A 55 12.99 8.91 7.78
N GLY A 56 12.54 10.11 8.16
CA GLY A 56 11.58 10.89 7.40
C GLY A 56 10.12 10.52 7.61
N THR A 57 9.81 9.57 8.50
CA THR A 57 8.43 9.35 8.98
C THR A 57 8.08 10.38 10.05
N GLU A 58 6.81 10.71 10.17
CA GLU A 58 6.32 11.63 11.20
C GLU A 58 5.85 10.83 12.43
N VAL A 59 6.24 11.26 13.63
CA VAL A 59 5.72 10.65 14.87
C VAL A 59 4.50 11.45 15.28
N ILE A 60 3.33 10.84 15.11
CA ILE A 60 2.05 11.46 15.44
C ILE A 60 1.84 11.43 16.96
N GLN A 61 2.05 10.26 17.56
CA GLN A 61 1.83 10.05 18.99
C GLN A 61 2.95 9.20 19.58
N ALA A 62 3.35 9.52 20.80
CA ALA A 62 4.33 8.76 21.57
C ALA A 62 3.77 8.53 22.99
N LYS A 63 3.65 7.26 23.38
CA LYS A 63 3.17 6.84 24.70
C LYS A 63 4.28 6.11 25.44
N ALA A 64 4.76 6.69 26.52
CA ALA A 64 5.72 6.04 27.39
C ALA A 64 5.05 4.92 28.20
N ALA A 65 5.79 3.84 28.50
CA ALA A 65 5.30 2.76 29.36
C ALA A 65 5.22 3.15 30.85
N GLY A 66 5.75 4.32 31.22
CA GLY A 66 5.72 4.91 32.57
C GLY A 66 5.82 6.44 32.51
N SER A 67 6.29 7.11 33.57
CA SER A 67 6.44 8.58 33.58
C SER A 67 7.66 9.11 32.79
N GLY A 68 8.30 8.25 31.99
CA GLY A 68 9.51 8.57 31.24
C GLY A 68 9.23 9.08 29.82
N THR A 69 10.30 9.26 29.07
CA THR A 69 10.23 9.49 27.62
C THR A 69 10.30 8.18 26.85
N VAL A 70 9.71 8.15 25.66
CA VAL A 70 9.88 7.04 24.72
C VAL A 70 11.34 6.98 24.27
N ARG A 71 11.93 5.77 24.26
CA ARG A 71 13.35 5.58 23.92
C ARG A 71 13.52 4.66 22.71
N ALA A 72 14.43 5.03 21.82
CA ALA A 72 14.81 4.27 20.65
C ALA A 72 16.32 4.31 20.44
N VAL A 73 16.88 3.25 19.85
CA VAL A 73 18.31 3.12 19.53
C VAL A 73 18.51 3.34 18.04
N VAL A 74 19.44 4.22 17.68
CA VAL A 74 19.75 4.51 16.28
C VAL A 74 20.38 3.28 15.60
N LEU A 75 19.82 2.86 14.47
CA LEU A 75 20.33 1.78 13.64
C LEU A 75 21.19 2.31 12.49
N GLN A 76 20.67 3.28 11.74
CA GLN A 76 21.32 3.82 10.54
C GLN A 76 21.09 5.33 10.45
N THR A 77 22.07 6.04 9.88
CA THR A 77 22.05 7.49 9.69
C THR A 77 22.43 7.87 8.26
N GLY A 78 22.02 9.07 7.84
CA GLY A 78 22.37 9.62 6.51
C GLY A 78 21.88 8.77 5.34
N PHE A 79 22.73 8.60 4.33
CA PHE A 79 22.42 7.85 3.10
C PHE A 79 22.24 6.34 3.31
N ASN A 80 22.61 5.80 4.46
CA ASN A 80 22.42 4.38 4.78
C ASN A 80 21.02 4.07 5.35
N THR A 81 20.18 5.10 5.55
CA THR A 81 18.78 4.91 5.95
C THR A 81 17.92 4.48 4.77
N ALA A 82 16.74 3.91 5.03
CA ALA A 82 15.78 3.55 3.98
C ALA A 82 15.43 4.74 3.05
N LYS A 83 15.20 5.93 3.63
CA LYS A 83 15.00 7.17 2.88
C LYS A 83 16.24 7.59 2.09
N GLY A 84 17.42 7.48 2.71
CA GLY A 84 18.70 7.81 2.09
C GLY A 84 18.98 6.97 0.85
N ASP A 85 18.71 5.67 0.91
CA ASP A 85 18.87 4.74 -0.21
C ASP A 85 17.92 5.06 -1.38
N LEU A 86 16.67 5.43 -1.07
CA LEU A 86 15.71 5.91 -2.08
C LEU A 86 16.21 7.20 -2.76
N VAL A 87 16.64 8.18 -1.97
CA VAL A 87 17.19 9.44 -2.49
C VAL A 87 18.43 9.19 -3.35
N ARG A 88 19.34 8.31 -2.92
CA ARG A 88 20.53 7.92 -3.70
C ARG A 88 20.15 7.29 -5.04
N SER A 89 19.12 6.46 -5.06
CA SER A 89 18.62 5.82 -6.28
C SER A 89 17.94 6.82 -7.24
N ILE A 90 17.37 7.90 -6.72
CA ILE A 90 16.80 9.01 -7.48
C ILE A 90 17.89 9.93 -8.05
N LEU A 91 18.91 10.26 -7.24
CA LEU A 91 20.01 11.15 -7.63
C LEU A 91 20.98 10.51 -8.62
N TYR A 92 21.21 9.20 -8.49
CA TYR A 92 22.11 8.43 -9.34
C TYR A 92 21.35 7.33 -10.09
N PRO A 93 20.39 7.69 -10.97
CA PRO A 93 19.67 6.71 -11.75
C PRO A 93 20.66 6.00 -12.67
N LYS A 94 20.49 4.68 -12.84
CA LYS A 94 21.28 3.93 -13.82
C LYS A 94 21.06 4.54 -15.21
N PRO A 95 22.12 4.91 -15.94
CA PRO A 95 21.97 5.50 -17.27
C PRO A 95 21.26 4.50 -18.19
N MET A 96 20.16 4.95 -18.81
CA MET A 96 19.47 4.15 -19.82
C MET A 96 20.13 4.41 -21.16
N ASN A 97 20.64 3.35 -21.79
CA ASN A 97 21.24 3.45 -23.13
C ASN A 97 20.13 3.61 -24.18
N PHE A 98 19.95 4.83 -24.71
CA PHE A 98 18.96 5.11 -25.74
C PHE A 98 19.37 4.50 -27.09
N LYS A 99 18.68 3.43 -27.50
CA LYS A 99 18.89 2.76 -28.80
C LYS A 99 18.78 3.73 -29.98
N LEU A 100 17.78 4.61 -29.97
CA LEU A 100 17.54 5.58 -31.05
C LEU A 100 18.75 6.50 -31.30
N TYR A 101 19.35 7.04 -30.25
CA TYR A 101 20.52 7.93 -30.39
C TYR A 101 21.75 7.15 -30.88
N ARG A 102 21.92 5.92 -30.38
CA ARG A 102 22.98 5.00 -30.86
C ARG A 102 22.80 4.68 -32.34
N ASP A 103 21.59 4.41 -32.79
CA ASP A 103 21.30 4.09 -34.19
C ASP A 103 21.40 5.32 -35.10
N ALA A 104 21.02 6.51 -34.61
CA ALA A 104 21.25 7.77 -35.32
C ALA A 104 22.75 8.07 -35.50
N ILE A 105 23.57 7.82 -34.47
CA ILE A 105 25.04 7.92 -34.59
C ILE A 105 25.59 6.90 -35.59
N ARG A 106 25.12 5.64 -35.56
CA ARG A 106 25.54 4.63 -36.55
C ARG A 106 25.20 5.06 -37.98
N PHE A 107 23.99 5.58 -38.19
CA PHE A 107 23.57 6.12 -39.48
C PHE A 107 24.46 7.30 -39.92
N LEU A 108 24.77 8.22 -39.01
CA LEU A 108 25.69 9.32 -39.27
C LEU A 108 27.09 8.83 -39.64
N LEU A 109 27.61 7.81 -38.94
CA LEU A 109 28.89 7.19 -39.26
C LEU A 109 28.89 6.52 -40.64
N CYS A 110 27.78 5.89 -41.05
CA CYS A 110 27.63 5.37 -42.41
C CYS A 110 27.67 6.49 -43.45
N LEU A 111 26.97 7.61 -43.22
CA LEU A 111 26.99 8.77 -44.13
C LEU A 111 28.41 9.34 -44.27
N VAL A 112 29.11 9.51 -43.15
CA VAL A 112 30.52 9.94 -43.16
C VAL A 112 31.39 8.94 -43.92
N GLY A 113 31.20 7.64 -43.71
CA GLY A 113 31.93 6.60 -44.46
C GLY A 113 31.68 6.64 -45.97
N THR A 114 30.45 6.87 -46.40
CA THR A 114 30.15 7.06 -47.84
C THR A 114 30.74 8.37 -48.38
N ALA A 115 30.76 9.43 -47.57
CA ALA A 115 31.32 10.72 -47.95
C ALA A 115 32.85 10.64 -48.11
N THR A 116 33.54 9.93 -47.22
CA THR A 116 34.99 9.75 -47.30
C THR A 116 35.39 8.94 -48.52
N ILE A 117 34.65 7.90 -48.89
CA ILE A 117 34.88 7.16 -50.13
C ILE A 117 34.69 8.08 -51.35
N GLY A 118 33.60 8.87 -51.37
CA GLY A 118 33.36 9.86 -52.42
C GLY A 118 34.46 10.92 -52.51
N MET A 119 34.96 11.39 -51.37
CA MET A 119 36.05 12.36 -51.27
C MET A 119 37.38 11.79 -51.80
N ILE A 120 37.71 10.55 -51.47
CA ILE A 120 38.93 9.88 -51.98
C ILE A 120 38.81 9.72 -53.50
N TYR A 121 37.65 9.31 -54.01
CA TYR A 121 37.42 9.17 -55.44
C TYR A 121 37.58 10.50 -56.19
N THR A 122 36.94 11.58 -55.72
CA THR A 122 37.07 12.89 -56.35
C THR A 122 38.50 13.39 -56.31
N LEU A 123 39.20 13.24 -55.18
CA LEU A 123 40.60 13.64 -55.06
C LEU A 123 41.51 12.90 -56.05
N CYS A 124 41.34 11.59 -56.22
CA CYS A 124 42.09 10.81 -57.21
C CYS A 124 41.83 11.29 -58.64
N VAL A 125 40.57 11.51 -59.03
CA VAL A 125 40.21 11.96 -60.39
C VAL A 125 40.79 13.34 -60.67
N TYR A 126 40.65 14.29 -59.75
CA TYR A 126 41.10 15.66 -59.98
C TYR A 126 42.63 15.82 -59.99
N VAL A 127 43.35 15.02 -59.19
CA VAL A 127 44.82 14.97 -59.25
C VAL A 127 45.28 14.40 -60.59
N LEU A 128 44.60 13.38 -61.13
CA LEU A 128 44.90 12.83 -62.45
C LEU A 128 44.55 13.81 -63.59
N SER A 129 43.53 14.66 -63.41
CA SER A 129 43.13 15.68 -64.38
C SER A 129 44.02 16.94 -64.37
N GLY A 130 44.92 17.10 -63.39
CA GLY A 130 45.87 18.22 -63.34
C GLY A 130 45.29 19.56 -62.87
N GLU A 131 44.16 19.54 -62.16
CA GLU A 131 43.51 20.75 -61.63
C GLU A 131 44.32 21.39 -60.48
N PRO A 132 44.22 22.72 -60.27
CA PRO A 132 44.95 23.40 -59.22
C PRO A 132 44.51 22.91 -57.83
N PRO A 133 45.44 22.76 -56.87
CA PRO A 133 45.18 22.12 -55.58
C PRO A 133 44.14 22.87 -54.73
N GLU A 134 44.00 24.19 -54.91
CA GLU A 134 42.99 24.99 -54.22
C GLU A 134 41.56 24.57 -54.59
N GLU A 135 41.30 24.29 -55.86
CA GLU A 135 39.97 23.86 -56.31
C GLU A 135 39.64 22.44 -55.83
N VAL A 136 40.64 21.56 -55.79
CA VAL A 136 40.48 20.19 -55.29
C VAL A 136 40.08 20.20 -53.81
N VAL A 137 40.72 21.04 -53.00
CA VAL A 137 40.40 21.17 -51.56
C VAL A 137 38.99 21.75 -51.37
N ARG A 138 38.62 22.79 -52.13
CA ARG A 138 37.27 23.39 -52.04
C ARG A 138 36.18 22.37 -52.36
N LYS A 139 36.33 21.62 -53.46
CA LYS A 139 35.37 20.58 -53.87
C LYS A 139 35.31 19.41 -52.89
N ALA A 140 36.44 19.04 -52.27
CA ALA A 140 36.47 17.97 -51.27
C ALA A 140 35.72 18.36 -49.97
N LEU A 141 35.84 19.61 -49.53
CA LEU A 141 35.07 20.13 -48.39
C LEU A 141 33.57 20.19 -48.69
N ASP A 142 33.17 20.52 -49.91
CA ASP A 142 31.76 20.52 -50.34
C ASP A 142 31.10 19.12 -50.24
N VAL A 143 31.83 18.04 -50.56
CA VAL A 143 31.30 16.67 -50.44
C VAL A 143 30.94 16.32 -48.99
N ILE A 144 31.77 16.76 -48.03
CA ILE A 144 31.54 16.50 -46.60
C ILE A 144 30.34 17.30 -46.09
N THR A 145 30.23 18.58 -46.45
CA THR A 145 29.14 19.45 -45.99
C THR A 145 27.78 19.03 -46.56
N ILE A 146 27.75 18.48 -47.78
CA ILE A 146 26.54 17.90 -48.38
C ILE A 146 26.16 16.58 -47.69
N ALA A 147 27.14 15.73 -47.38
CA ALA A 147 26.87 14.39 -46.86
C ALA A 147 26.45 14.35 -45.39
N VAL A 148 26.92 15.30 -44.56
CA VAL A 148 26.58 15.38 -43.14
C VAL A 148 25.63 16.54 -42.89
N PRO A 149 24.30 16.33 -42.89
CA PRO A 149 23.35 17.39 -42.65
C PRO A 149 23.38 17.83 -41.18
N PRO A 150 23.83 19.06 -40.85
CA PRO A 150 23.87 19.55 -39.48
C PRO A 150 22.46 19.74 -38.89
N ALA A 151 21.43 19.77 -39.74
CA ALA A 151 20.03 19.92 -39.35
C ALA A 151 19.45 18.67 -38.67
N LEU A 152 20.06 17.48 -38.81
CA LEU A 152 19.49 16.22 -38.33
C LEU A 152 19.31 16.18 -36.79
N PRO A 153 20.32 16.52 -35.96
CA PRO A 153 20.15 16.55 -34.50
C PRO A 153 19.15 17.62 -34.04
N ALA A 154 19.11 18.76 -34.73
CA ALA A 154 18.17 19.85 -34.44
C ALA A 154 16.72 19.44 -34.75
N ALA A 155 16.50 18.73 -35.86
CA ALA A 155 15.19 18.21 -36.24
C ALA A 155 14.66 17.17 -35.22
N LEU A 156 15.52 16.22 -34.80
CA LEU A 156 15.16 15.22 -33.78
C LEU A 156 14.76 15.88 -32.45
N THR A 157 15.54 16.87 -32.00
CA THR A 157 15.27 17.60 -30.75
C THR A 157 13.96 18.38 -30.83
N THR A 158 13.71 19.05 -31.96
CA THR A 158 12.48 19.81 -32.21
C THR A 158 11.25 18.89 -32.19
N GLY A 159 11.34 17.71 -32.81
CA GLY A 159 10.27 16.71 -32.80
C GLY A 159 9.92 16.23 -31.38
N ILE A 160 10.93 15.98 -30.54
CA ILE A 160 10.73 15.57 -29.14
C ILE A 160 10.04 16.69 -28.35
N ILE A 161 10.45 17.95 -28.52
CA ILE A 161 9.83 19.10 -27.84
C ILE A 161 8.36 19.25 -28.24
N TYR A 162 8.05 19.09 -29.52
CA TYR A 162 6.66 19.13 -30.01
C TYR A 162 5.82 18.02 -29.38
N ALA A 163 6.34 16.79 -29.33
CA ALA A 163 5.66 15.66 -28.69
C ALA A 163 5.44 15.90 -27.18
N GLN A 164 6.44 16.45 -26.48
CA GLN A 164 6.32 16.81 -25.07
C GLN A 164 5.25 17.87 -24.82
N ARG A 165 5.18 18.92 -25.66
CA ARG A 165 4.11 19.94 -25.58
C ARG A 165 2.73 19.33 -25.81
N ARG A 166 2.60 18.41 -26.77
CA ARG A 166 1.35 17.69 -27.04
C ARG A 166 0.90 16.84 -25.84
N LEU A 167 1.83 16.15 -25.17
CA LEU A 167 1.56 15.37 -23.96
C LEU A 167 1.17 16.26 -22.78
N LYS A 168 1.86 17.41 -22.60
CA LYS A 168 1.54 18.38 -21.54
C LYS A 168 0.11 18.92 -21.65
N LYS A 169 -0.39 19.16 -22.87
CA LYS A 169 -1.79 19.55 -23.12
C LYS A 169 -2.80 18.50 -22.66
N LYS A 170 -2.40 17.23 -22.56
CA LYS A 170 -3.20 16.12 -22.02
C LYS A 170 -2.94 15.84 -20.54
N GLY A 171 -2.24 16.73 -19.82
CA GLY A 171 -1.90 16.56 -18.40
C GLY A 171 -0.75 15.57 -18.14
N ILE A 172 -0.04 15.10 -19.17
CA ILE A 172 1.08 14.16 -19.01
C ILE A 172 2.40 14.95 -18.98
N PHE A 173 3.04 14.96 -17.81
CA PHE A 173 4.30 15.68 -17.59
C PHE A 173 5.51 14.73 -17.74
N CYS A 174 6.36 14.99 -18.72
CA CYS A 174 7.56 14.19 -18.96
C CYS A 174 8.80 14.88 -18.39
N ILE A 175 9.47 14.22 -17.44
CA ILE A 175 10.73 14.70 -16.80
C ILE A 175 11.94 14.43 -17.72
N SER A 176 11.89 13.35 -18.50
CA SER A 176 12.98 12.93 -19.40
C SER A 176 12.45 12.77 -20.83
N PRO A 177 12.59 13.80 -21.69
CA PRO A 177 11.99 13.82 -23.03
C PRO A 177 12.44 12.67 -23.94
N GLN A 178 13.66 12.16 -23.75
CA GLN A 178 14.19 11.03 -24.50
C GLN A 178 13.38 9.73 -24.30
N ARG A 179 12.61 9.61 -23.20
CA ARG A 179 11.74 8.45 -22.92
C ARG A 179 10.48 8.43 -23.78
N ILE A 180 10.08 9.56 -24.36
CA ILE A 180 8.85 9.66 -25.18
C ILE A 180 8.89 8.69 -26.36
N ASN A 181 10.05 8.57 -27.03
CA ASN A 181 10.21 7.67 -28.17
C ASN A 181 10.25 6.19 -27.77
N VAL A 182 10.65 5.87 -26.53
CA VAL A 182 10.67 4.50 -26.01
C VAL A 182 9.25 3.98 -25.80
N CYS A 183 8.29 4.86 -25.47
CA CYS A 183 6.89 4.47 -25.28
C CYS A 183 6.27 3.80 -26.51
N GLY A 184 6.74 4.13 -27.72
CA GLY A 184 6.30 3.49 -28.96
C GLY A 184 6.89 2.09 -29.22
N GLN A 185 7.86 1.66 -28.42
CA GLN A 185 8.55 0.36 -28.55
C GLN A 185 8.28 -0.55 -27.34
N LEU A 186 7.23 -0.25 -26.57
CA LEU A 186 6.89 -1.05 -25.39
C LEU A 186 6.23 -2.35 -25.81
N ASN A 187 6.79 -3.45 -25.35
CA ASN A 187 6.24 -4.79 -25.58
C ASN A 187 5.55 -5.35 -24.33
N LEU A 188 5.81 -4.75 -23.17
CA LEU A 188 5.30 -5.17 -21.87
C LEU A 188 4.95 -3.93 -21.04
N VAL A 189 3.72 -3.87 -20.54
CA VAL A 189 3.30 -2.89 -19.54
C VAL A 189 3.02 -3.62 -18.24
N CYS A 190 3.72 -3.20 -17.19
CA CYS A 190 3.50 -3.70 -15.85
C CYS A 190 2.60 -2.73 -15.09
N PHE A 191 1.46 -3.22 -14.61
CA PHE A 191 0.56 -2.45 -13.78
C PHE A 191 0.75 -2.80 -12.31
N ASP A 192 0.79 -1.78 -11.47
CA ASP A 192 0.46 -1.97 -10.07
C ASP A 192 -1.07 -2.09 -9.92
N LYS A 193 -1.56 -2.74 -8.86
CA LYS A 193 -3.01 -2.92 -8.64
C LYS A 193 -3.59 -1.71 -7.94
N THR A 194 -3.18 -1.50 -6.69
CA THR A 194 -3.78 -0.55 -5.77
C THR A 194 -3.44 0.87 -6.22
N GLY A 195 -4.44 1.74 -6.31
CA GLY A 195 -4.27 3.14 -6.74
C GLY A 195 -3.98 3.34 -8.23
N THR A 196 -3.61 2.29 -8.97
CA THR A 196 -3.38 2.34 -10.41
C THR A 196 -4.60 1.83 -11.19
N LEU A 197 -4.94 0.54 -11.09
CA LEU A 197 -6.09 -0.09 -11.76
C LEU A 197 -7.38 0.06 -10.94
N THR A 198 -7.27 0.01 -9.62
CA THR A 198 -8.41 0.21 -8.73
C THR A 198 -8.53 1.67 -8.34
N ARG A 199 -9.75 2.12 -8.03
CA ARG A 199 -9.97 3.39 -7.34
C ARG A 199 -9.18 3.37 -6.02
N GLY A 200 -8.76 4.53 -5.56
CA GLY A 200 -8.17 4.66 -4.23
C GLY A 200 -9.25 4.38 -3.18
N GLY A 201 -8.95 3.50 -2.22
CA GLY A 201 -9.89 3.10 -1.18
C GLY A 201 -10.47 1.70 -1.36
N LEU A 202 -11.10 1.22 -0.30
CA LEU A 202 -11.77 -0.07 -0.21
C LEU A 202 -13.23 0.26 0.11
N ASP A 203 -14.20 -0.33 -0.59
CA ASP A 203 -15.61 -0.12 -0.29
C ASP A 203 -16.19 -1.33 0.43
N LEU A 204 -17.09 -1.09 1.37
CA LEU A 204 -17.78 -2.17 2.08
C LEU A 204 -19.00 -2.58 1.26
N TRP A 205 -19.00 -3.81 0.75
CA TRP A 205 -20.09 -4.32 -0.08
C TRP A 205 -21.23 -4.86 0.79
N GLY A 206 -20.89 -5.64 1.81
CA GLY A 206 -21.89 -6.24 2.71
C GLY A 206 -21.28 -7.04 3.85
N VAL A 207 -22.15 -7.47 4.77
CA VAL A 207 -21.81 -8.42 5.83
C VAL A 207 -22.72 -9.63 5.69
N VAL A 208 -22.14 -10.82 5.86
CA VAL A 208 -22.88 -12.08 5.97
C VAL A 208 -22.82 -12.52 7.42
N PRO A 209 -23.89 -12.27 8.21
CA PRO A 209 -23.95 -12.74 9.59
C PRO A 209 -23.97 -14.27 9.61
N CYS A 210 -23.36 -14.84 10.63
CA CYS A 210 -23.46 -16.25 10.95
C CYS A 210 -24.17 -16.40 12.29
N ASP A 211 -25.16 -17.29 12.32
CA ASP A 211 -25.77 -17.78 13.54
C ASP A 211 -25.54 -19.29 13.66
N GLN A 212 -25.87 -19.90 14.79
CA GLN A 212 -25.69 -21.34 15.04
C GLN A 212 -26.38 -22.24 13.98
N ASN A 213 -27.34 -21.70 13.23
CA ASN A 213 -28.06 -22.38 12.15
C ASN A 213 -27.52 -22.12 10.73
N GLY A 214 -26.38 -21.44 10.58
CA GLY A 214 -25.75 -21.16 9.28
C GLY A 214 -25.64 -19.67 8.95
N PHE A 215 -25.24 -19.38 7.71
CA PHE A 215 -25.16 -18.00 7.20
C PHE A 215 -26.55 -17.43 6.95
N GLN A 216 -26.74 -16.17 7.36
CA GLN A 216 -27.95 -15.40 7.13
C GLN A 216 -27.88 -14.67 5.78
N ALA A 217 -29.00 -14.03 5.40
CA ALA A 217 -29.03 -13.18 4.22
C ALA A 217 -27.97 -12.08 4.32
N VAL A 218 -27.33 -11.78 3.19
CA VAL A 218 -26.33 -10.73 3.09
C VAL A 218 -26.98 -9.39 3.44
N HIS A 219 -26.43 -8.70 4.45
CA HIS A 219 -26.73 -7.31 4.71
C HIS A 219 -25.89 -6.44 3.78
N SER A 220 -26.50 -5.91 2.72
CA SER A 220 -25.83 -5.02 1.77
C SER A 220 -25.86 -3.59 2.27
N PHE A 221 -24.72 -2.90 2.28
CA PHE A 221 -24.67 -1.47 2.65
C PHE A 221 -25.15 -0.55 1.53
N ALA A 222 -25.37 -1.07 0.33
CA ALA A 222 -25.92 -0.29 -0.78
C ALA A 222 -27.39 0.12 -0.56
N SER A 223 -28.11 -0.53 0.37
CA SER A 223 -29.49 -0.17 0.74
C SER A 223 -29.58 1.00 1.73
N GLY A 224 -28.45 1.43 2.33
CA GLY A 224 -28.42 2.49 3.33
C GLY A 224 -28.90 2.08 4.73
N GLU A 225 -29.18 0.79 4.96
CA GLU A 225 -29.60 0.28 6.26
C GLU A 225 -28.39 0.01 7.18
N ALA A 226 -28.45 0.52 8.41
CA ALA A 226 -27.43 0.25 9.42
C ALA A 226 -27.46 -1.23 9.84
N VAL A 227 -26.29 -1.77 10.21
CA VAL A 227 -26.21 -3.15 10.72
C VAL A 227 -27.02 -3.24 12.03
N PRO A 228 -27.91 -4.22 12.19
CA PRO A 228 -28.62 -4.41 13.45
C PRO A 228 -27.63 -4.60 14.60
N TRP A 229 -27.99 -4.07 15.77
CA TRP A 229 -27.14 -4.20 16.95
C TRP A 229 -26.97 -5.67 17.34
N GLY A 230 -25.71 -6.06 17.60
CA GLY A 230 -25.34 -7.40 18.01
C GLY A 230 -23.82 -7.55 18.11
N PRO A 231 -23.33 -8.74 18.45
CA PRO A 231 -21.89 -9.00 18.58
C PRO A 231 -21.10 -8.70 17.31
N LEU A 232 -21.72 -8.85 16.14
CA LEU A 232 -21.15 -8.51 14.83
C LEU A 232 -20.92 -7.00 14.66
N CYS A 233 -21.93 -6.19 14.99
CA CYS A 233 -21.81 -4.73 14.96
C CYS A 233 -20.78 -4.24 15.99
N ALA A 234 -20.79 -4.82 17.20
CA ALA A 234 -19.78 -4.54 18.22
C ALA A 234 -18.35 -4.89 17.76
N ALA A 235 -18.17 -6.02 17.05
CA ALA A 235 -16.89 -6.41 16.48
C ALA A 235 -16.42 -5.42 15.41
N MET A 236 -17.31 -4.97 14.52
CA MET A 236 -17.01 -3.94 13.51
C MET A 236 -16.65 -2.59 14.14
N ALA A 237 -17.37 -2.21 15.19
CA ALA A 237 -17.19 -0.93 15.87
C ALA A 237 -15.90 -0.87 16.72
N THR A 238 -15.37 -2.00 17.20
CA THR A 238 -14.26 -2.00 18.18
C THR A 238 -12.99 -2.70 17.71
N CYS A 239 -13.08 -3.68 16.81
CA CYS A 239 -11.92 -4.45 16.36
C CYS A 239 -11.16 -3.69 15.28
N HIS A 240 -10.62 -2.52 15.59
CA HIS A 240 -9.91 -1.67 14.63
C HIS A 240 -8.66 -1.01 15.23
N SER A 241 -7.72 -0.59 14.37
CA SER A 241 -6.53 0.19 14.77
C SER A 241 -6.68 1.70 14.53
N LEU A 242 -7.91 2.18 14.43
CA LEU A 242 -8.20 3.60 14.24
C LEU A 242 -7.79 4.44 15.46
N ILE A 243 -7.36 5.66 15.18
CA ILE A 243 -6.98 6.68 16.15
C ILE A 243 -7.78 7.96 15.86
N LEU A 244 -8.14 8.69 16.91
CA LEU A 244 -8.79 9.99 16.80
C LEU A 244 -7.74 11.08 16.95
N LEU A 245 -7.49 11.84 15.89
CA LEU A 245 -6.54 12.96 15.84
C LEU A 245 -7.26 14.23 15.41
N ASP A 246 -7.24 15.26 16.26
CA ASP A 246 -7.88 16.56 16.00
C ASP A 246 -9.34 16.45 15.55
N GLY A 247 -10.09 15.50 16.11
CA GLY A 247 -11.49 15.23 15.76
C GLY A 247 -11.70 14.43 14.46
N THR A 248 -10.62 14.04 13.76
CA THR A 248 -10.67 13.19 12.58
C THR A 248 -10.24 11.76 12.90
N ILE A 249 -10.99 10.78 12.42
CA ILE A 249 -10.65 9.36 12.56
C ILE A 249 -9.64 8.99 11.47
N GLN A 250 -8.48 8.48 11.87
CA GLN A 250 -7.43 8.04 10.95
C GLN A 250 -7.03 6.58 11.22
N GLY A 251 -6.60 5.87 10.18
CA GLY A 251 -6.15 4.49 10.27
C GLY A 251 -6.28 3.76 8.94
N ASP A 252 -6.29 2.42 8.98
CA ASP A 252 -6.41 1.60 7.77
C ASP A 252 -7.75 1.86 7.07
N PRO A 253 -7.81 2.08 5.74
CA PRO A 253 -9.04 2.31 5.00
C PRO A 253 -10.11 1.23 5.20
N LEU A 254 -9.69 -0.03 5.40
CA LEU A 254 -10.58 -1.14 5.72
C LEU A 254 -11.26 -0.93 7.07
N ASP A 255 -10.48 -0.55 8.06
CA ASP A 255 -10.95 -0.30 9.42
C ASP A 255 -11.86 0.92 9.46
N LEU A 256 -11.50 1.96 8.71
CA LEU A 256 -12.29 3.19 8.59
C LEU A 256 -13.66 2.87 7.99
N LYS A 257 -13.71 2.12 6.89
CA LYS A 257 -14.96 1.77 6.21
C LYS A 257 -15.83 0.82 7.02
N MET A 258 -15.21 -0.10 7.75
CA MET A 258 -15.88 -0.95 8.72
C MET A 258 -16.50 -0.13 9.85
N PHE A 259 -15.80 0.88 10.37
CA PHE A 259 -16.28 1.75 11.43
C PHE A 259 -17.39 2.70 10.95
N GLU A 260 -17.19 3.39 9.82
CA GLU A 260 -18.19 4.24 9.16
C GLU A 260 -19.51 3.50 8.92
N ALA A 261 -19.45 2.22 8.55
CA ALA A 261 -20.62 1.38 8.32
C ALA A 261 -21.44 1.10 9.58
N THR A 262 -20.84 1.21 10.77
CA THR A 262 -21.58 1.05 12.04
C THR A 262 -22.36 2.31 12.42
N GLN A 263 -21.99 3.49 11.90
CA GLN A 263 -22.53 4.80 12.30
C GLN A 263 -22.28 5.14 13.79
N TRP A 264 -21.27 4.53 14.40
CA TRP A 264 -20.88 4.80 15.79
C TRP A 264 -19.88 5.95 15.86
N GLU A 265 -19.83 6.61 17.01
CA GLU A 265 -18.92 7.73 17.25
C GLU A 265 -17.77 7.31 18.17
N MET A 266 -16.58 7.83 17.86
CA MET A 266 -15.36 7.55 18.59
C MET A 266 -14.97 8.76 19.43
N THR A 267 -14.82 8.54 20.74
CA THR A 267 -14.36 9.56 21.68
C THR A 267 -13.17 9.04 22.46
N VAL A 268 -12.20 9.91 22.71
CA VAL A 268 -11.16 9.60 23.70
C VAL A 268 -11.78 9.91 25.06
N SER A 269 -11.73 8.97 26.00
CA SER A 269 -12.20 9.26 27.36
C SER A 269 -11.36 10.38 27.97
N GLY A 270 -11.95 11.58 28.07
CA GLY A 270 -11.59 12.55 29.11
C GLY A 270 -12.04 12.03 30.48
N ASP A 271 -11.59 12.68 31.55
CA ASP A 271 -11.68 12.29 32.98
C ASP A 271 -13.08 11.92 33.55
N ASP A 272 -14.13 11.77 32.73
CA ASP A 272 -15.53 11.58 33.13
C ASP A 272 -15.97 10.10 33.26
N PHE A 273 -15.08 9.12 33.12
CA PHE A 273 -15.41 7.69 33.35
C PHE A 273 -14.93 7.23 34.74
N HIS A 274 -15.87 7.15 35.69
CA HIS A 274 -15.67 6.81 37.11
C HIS A 274 -15.33 5.33 37.43
N ASN A 275 -14.53 4.64 36.59
CA ASN A 275 -13.97 3.33 36.97
C ASN A 275 -12.46 3.41 37.18
N LYS A 276 -12.04 3.16 38.43
CA LYS A 276 -10.68 3.27 38.99
C LYS A 276 -9.58 2.42 38.31
N GLU A 277 -9.89 1.71 37.24
CA GLU A 277 -8.94 0.87 36.47
C GLU A 277 -8.73 1.33 35.02
N MET A 278 -9.45 2.36 34.56
CA MET A 278 -9.32 2.79 33.17
C MET A 278 -8.13 3.74 33.02
N LEU A 279 -7.10 3.28 32.30
CA LEU A 279 -5.95 4.12 31.94
C LEU A 279 -6.47 5.37 31.22
N ALA A 280 -6.01 6.55 31.67
CA ALA A 280 -6.18 7.79 30.92
C ALA A 280 -5.79 7.56 29.46
N HIS A 281 -6.61 8.01 28.50
CA HIS A 281 -6.47 7.81 27.05
C HIS A 281 -6.95 6.45 26.50
N THR A 282 -8.01 5.88 27.06
CA THR A 282 -8.68 4.70 26.47
C THR A 282 -9.66 5.16 25.38
N MET A 283 -9.65 4.50 24.23
CA MET A 283 -10.59 4.79 23.14
C MET A 283 -11.96 4.22 23.52
N VAL A 284 -12.98 5.07 23.55
CA VAL A 284 -14.36 4.69 23.87
C VAL A 284 -15.22 4.92 22.63
N VAL A 285 -15.90 3.87 22.21
CA VAL A 285 -16.85 3.93 21.10
C VAL A 285 -18.26 4.00 21.68
N LYS A 286 -19.04 4.99 21.25
CA LYS A 286 -20.41 5.20 21.73
C LYS A 286 -21.41 5.10 20.58
N PRO A 287 -22.61 4.56 20.83
CA PRO A 287 -23.69 4.67 19.87
C PRO A 287 -24.12 6.15 19.72
N PRO A 288 -24.65 6.55 18.55
CA PRO A 288 -25.19 7.88 18.37
C PRO A 288 -26.42 8.12 19.26
N ASP A 289 -26.52 9.31 19.85
CA ASP A 289 -27.58 9.71 20.81
C ASP A 289 -29.02 9.56 20.26
N THR A 290 -29.17 9.46 18.94
CA THR A 290 -30.45 9.41 18.22
C THR A 290 -31.05 8.01 18.11
N VAL A 291 -30.31 6.94 18.41
CA VAL A 291 -30.77 5.55 18.20
C VAL A 291 -31.25 4.96 19.52
N GLY A 292 -32.56 5.06 19.76
CA GLY A 292 -33.22 4.28 20.80
C GLY A 292 -33.04 2.78 20.54
N GLN A 293 -32.67 2.04 21.60
CA GLN A 293 -32.47 0.58 21.68
C GLN A 293 -31.04 0.02 21.48
N VAL A 294 -30.00 0.71 21.94
CA VAL A 294 -28.70 0.03 22.20
C VAL A 294 -28.52 -0.17 23.72
N PRO A 295 -28.43 -1.41 24.23
CA PRO A 295 -28.29 -1.71 25.66
C PRO A 295 -26.91 -1.38 26.26
N ALA A 296 -25.94 -0.97 25.44
CA ALA A 296 -24.58 -0.61 25.87
C ALA A 296 -24.39 0.91 25.82
N GLU A 297 -24.09 1.54 26.97
CA GLU A 297 -23.76 2.97 27.06
C GLU A 297 -22.42 3.33 26.38
N GLY A 298 -21.60 2.31 26.07
CA GLY A 298 -20.35 2.45 25.32
C GLY A 298 -19.45 1.21 25.43
N LEU A 299 -18.47 1.14 24.54
CA LEU A 299 -17.45 0.08 24.50
C LEU A 299 -16.05 0.69 24.63
N ALA A 300 -15.29 0.31 25.65
CA ALA A 300 -13.93 0.80 25.89
C ALA A 300 -12.88 -0.22 25.42
N ILE A 301 -11.95 0.19 24.56
CA ILE A 301 -10.89 -0.68 24.02
C ILE A 301 -9.72 -0.74 25.00
N LEU A 302 -9.64 -1.81 25.80
CA LEU A 302 -8.62 -1.96 26.84
C LEU A 302 -7.25 -2.34 26.29
N HIS A 303 -7.21 -3.31 25.38
CA HIS A 303 -5.95 -3.82 24.84
C HIS A 303 -6.12 -4.24 23.38
N GLN A 304 -5.06 -4.06 22.59
CA GLN A 304 -5.06 -4.35 21.18
C GLN A 304 -3.83 -5.16 20.80
N PHE A 305 -4.09 -6.26 20.11
CA PHE A 305 -3.09 -7.08 19.45
C PHE A 305 -3.10 -6.73 17.94
N PRO A 306 -2.16 -5.90 17.45
CA PRO A 306 -2.22 -5.33 16.10
C PRO A 306 -2.08 -6.39 15.00
N PHE A 307 -2.70 -6.11 13.84
CA PHE A 307 -2.72 -7.00 12.67
C PHE A 307 -1.33 -7.33 12.15
N SER A 308 -0.91 -8.60 12.26
CA SER A 308 0.37 -9.08 11.72
C SER A 308 0.15 -9.84 10.42
N SER A 309 0.91 -9.52 9.37
CA SER A 309 0.85 -10.23 8.08
C SER A 309 1.21 -11.71 8.19
N ALA A 310 2.12 -12.07 9.09
CA ALA A 310 2.49 -13.46 9.37
C ALA A 310 1.37 -14.24 10.08
N LEU A 311 0.64 -13.56 10.99
CA LEU A 311 -0.46 -14.18 11.74
C LEU A 311 -1.80 -14.10 11.00
N GLN A 312 -1.93 -13.16 10.06
CA GLN A 312 -3.11 -12.82 9.25
C GLN A 312 -4.36 -12.50 10.08
N ARG A 313 -4.18 -11.96 11.28
CA ARG A 313 -5.27 -11.65 12.22
C ARG A 313 -4.92 -10.52 13.18
N MET A 314 -5.97 -9.95 13.77
CA MET A 314 -5.96 -8.89 14.76
C MET A 314 -7.00 -9.22 15.84
N THR A 315 -6.70 -8.88 17.09
CA THR A 315 -7.59 -9.13 18.23
C THR A 315 -7.61 -7.91 19.14
N VAL A 316 -8.79 -7.56 19.66
CA VAL A 316 -8.96 -6.49 20.64
C VAL A 316 -9.68 -7.04 21.88
N ILE A 317 -9.35 -6.50 23.05
CA ILE A 317 -10.05 -6.75 24.31
C ILE A 317 -10.82 -5.48 24.64
N VAL A 318 -12.12 -5.64 24.83
CA VAL A 318 -13.08 -4.56 25.03
C VAL A 318 -13.81 -4.78 26.35
N GLN A 319 -14.06 -3.69 27.05
CA GLN A 319 -14.93 -3.63 28.22
C GLN A 319 -16.22 -2.91 27.82
N GLU A 320 -17.35 -3.57 28.04
CA GLU A 320 -18.66 -2.94 27.91
C GLU A 320 -18.99 -2.14 29.17
N THR A 321 -19.52 -0.91 29.00
CA THR A 321 -19.96 -0.06 30.12
C THR A 321 -21.12 -0.74 30.86
N GLY A 322 -20.89 -1.17 32.09
CA GLY A 322 -21.86 -1.94 32.89
C GLY A 322 -21.97 -3.42 32.52
N GLY A 323 -21.18 -3.90 31.54
CA GLY A 323 -21.19 -5.27 31.05
C GLY A 323 -19.91 -6.05 31.37
N GLY A 324 -19.76 -7.19 30.68
CA GLY A 324 -18.59 -8.07 30.80
C GLY A 324 -17.43 -7.67 29.88
N ARG A 325 -16.30 -8.36 30.04
CA ARG A 325 -15.17 -8.25 29.10
C ARG A 325 -15.43 -9.11 27.87
N MET A 326 -15.06 -8.61 26.71
CA MET A 326 -15.20 -9.31 25.43
C MET A 326 -13.90 -9.21 24.64
N ALA A 327 -13.56 -10.28 23.93
CA ALA A 327 -12.50 -10.29 22.94
C ALA A 327 -13.12 -10.38 21.54
N PHE A 328 -12.69 -9.52 20.64
CA PHE A 328 -13.09 -9.56 19.23
C PHE A 328 -11.86 -9.84 18.36
N MET A 329 -12.02 -10.72 17.37
CA MET A 329 -10.98 -11.06 16.42
C MET A 329 -11.47 -10.78 14.99
N LYS A 330 -10.58 -10.22 14.17
CA LYS A 330 -10.75 -10.14 12.72
C LYS A 330 -9.53 -10.67 11.99
N GLY A 331 -9.72 -11.26 10.82
CA GLY A 331 -8.60 -11.76 10.03
C GLY A 331 -8.97 -12.53 8.77
N ALA A 332 -7.98 -13.24 8.23
CA ALA A 332 -8.20 -14.15 7.12
C ALA A 332 -9.23 -15.22 7.51
N PRO A 333 -10.25 -15.51 6.67
CA PRO A 333 -11.35 -16.40 7.02
C PRO A 333 -10.91 -17.76 7.54
N GLU A 334 -9.98 -18.42 6.85
CA GLU A 334 -9.46 -19.75 7.24
C GLU A 334 -8.75 -19.72 8.59
N ARG A 335 -8.00 -18.64 8.88
CA ARG A 335 -7.27 -18.50 10.14
C ARG A 335 -8.21 -18.24 11.29
N VAL A 336 -9.18 -17.33 11.13
CA VAL A 336 -10.18 -17.07 12.16
C VAL A 336 -11.01 -18.33 12.43
N ALA A 337 -11.46 -19.03 11.38
CA ALA A 337 -12.21 -20.28 11.54
C ALA A 337 -11.44 -21.36 12.33
N SER A 338 -10.11 -21.43 12.17
CA SER A 338 -9.28 -22.38 12.95
C SER A 338 -9.22 -22.10 14.46
N PHE A 339 -9.54 -20.88 14.88
CA PHE A 339 -9.60 -20.47 16.29
C PHE A 339 -11.03 -20.46 16.86
N CYS A 340 -12.04 -20.66 16.00
CA CYS A 340 -13.43 -20.73 16.40
C CYS A 340 -13.82 -22.15 16.85
N GLN A 341 -14.86 -22.24 17.66
CA GLN A 341 -15.49 -23.51 18.02
C GLN A 341 -16.09 -24.14 16.75
N PRO A 342 -15.86 -25.45 16.50
CA PRO A 342 -16.29 -26.11 15.27
C PRO A 342 -17.82 -26.08 15.10
N ASP A 343 -18.57 -26.09 16.19
CA ASP A 343 -20.04 -26.03 16.19
C ASP A 343 -20.60 -24.67 15.71
N THR A 344 -19.78 -23.61 15.78
CA THR A 344 -20.18 -22.25 15.36
C THR A 344 -19.85 -21.96 13.90
N VAL A 345 -19.02 -22.80 13.26
CA VAL A 345 -18.60 -22.61 11.87
C VAL A 345 -19.55 -23.41 10.96
N PRO A 346 -20.30 -22.77 10.06
CA PRO A 346 -21.21 -23.48 9.18
C PRO A 346 -20.48 -24.46 8.27
N THR A 347 -21.11 -25.59 7.98
CA THR A 347 -20.56 -26.57 7.01
C THR A 347 -20.45 -26.00 5.59
N THR A 348 -21.25 -24.97 5.26
CA THR A 348 -21.21 -24.23 3.99
C THR A 348 -20.14 -23.14 3.91
N PHE A 349 -19.33 -22.97 4.96
CA PHE A 349 -18.28 -21.93 5.04
C PHE A 349 -17.35 -21.90 3.83
N ILE A 350 -16.83 -23.05 3.41
CA ILE A 350 -15.86 -23.12 2.31
C ILE A 350 -16.54 -22.74 0.99
N SER A 351 -17.75 -23.25 0.73
CA SER A 351 -18.49 -22.96 -0.50
C SER A 351 -18.84 -21.47 -0.61
N GLU A 352 -19.27 -20.86 0.48
CA GLU A 352 -19.69 -19.46 0.50
C GLU A 352 -18.49 -18.51 0.40
N LEU A 353 -17.41 -18.82 1.12
CA LEU A 353 -16.13 -18.15 0.94
C LEU A 353 -15.67 -18.19 -0.52
N GLN A 354 -15.75 -19.36 -1.16
CA GLN A 354 -15.33 -19.55 -2.54
C GLN A 354 -16.15 -18.70 -3.53
N VAL A 355 -17.45 -18.54 -3.32
CA VAL A 355 -18.31 -17.68 -4.16
C VAL A 355 -17.78 -16.25 -4.18
N TYR A 356 -17.53 -15.66 -3.01
CA TYR A 356 -17.05 -14.27 -2.92
C TYR A 356 -15.59 -14.11 -3.35
N THR A 357 -14.71 -15.05 -2.99
CA THR A 357 -13.30 -14.96 -3.38
C THR A 357 -13.11 -15.15 -4.88
N THR A 358 -13.93 -16.00 -5.52
CA THR A 358 -13.92 -16.17 -6.98
C THR A 358 -14.38 -14.88 -7.65
N GLN A 359 -15.38 -14.17 -7.11
CA GLN A 359 -15.80 -12.88 -7.68
C GLN A 359 -14.79 -11.74 -7.46
N GLY A 360 -13.66 -11.98 -6.79
CA GLY A 360 -12.60 -10.99 -6.58
C GLY A 360 -12.82 -10.08 -5.38
N PHE A 361 -13.84 -10.36 -4.56
CA PHE A 361 -14.04 -9.64 -3.29
C PHE A 361 -12.97 -10.01 -2.28
N ARG A 362 -12.63 -9.04 -1.43
CA ARG A 362 -11.79 -9.27 -0.25
C ARG A 362 -12.71 -9.65 0.90
N VAL A 363 -12.54 -10.86 1.42
CA VAL A 363 -13.37 -11.40 2.52
C VAL A 363 -12.56 -11.42 3.81
N ILE A 364 -13.18 -11.01 4.91
CA ILE A 364 -12.60 -10.99 6.26
C ILE A 364 -13.58 -11.67 7.21
N ALA A 365 -13.09 -12.56 8.07
CA ALA A 365 -13.93 -13.15 9.09
C ALA A 365 -13.87 -12.36 10.39
N LEU A 366 -14.99 -12.36 11.11
CA LEU A 366 -15.14 -11.81 12.45
C LEU A 366 -15.52 -12.92 13.42
N ALA A 367 -14.96 -12.85 14.62
CA ALA A 367 -15.28 -13.77 15.72
C ALA A 367 -15.20 -13.03 17.05
N TYR A 368 -15.88 -13.56 18.08
CA TYR A 368 -15.84 -12.99 19.42
C TYR A 368 -15.83 -14.04 20.52
N LYS A 369 -15.44 -13.64 21.73
CA LYS A 369 -15.51 -14.46 22.95
C LYS A 369 -15.80 -13.57 24.14
N LYS A 370 -16.66 -14.03 25.05
CA LYS A 370 -16.84 -13.39 26.35
C LYS A 370 -15.74 -13.87 27.29
N LEU A 371 -15.06 -12.94 27.95
CA LEU A 371 -14.01 -13.21 28.92
C LEU A 371 -14.56 -13.06 30.33
N GLU A 372 -14.09 -13.91 31.25
CA GLU A 372 -14.41 -13.79 32.68
C GLU A 372 -13.74 -12.55 33.28
N THR A 373 -14.48 -11.84 34.15
CA THR A 373 -14.17 -10.49 34.62
C THR A 373 -12.92 -10.39 35.50
N ASP A 374 -12.45 -11.50 36.07
CA ASP A 374 -11.41 -11.55 37.12
C ASP A 374 -9.95 -11.56 36.62
N CYS A 375 -9.68 -11.62 35.31
CA CYS A 375 -8.31 -11.69 34.81
C CYS A 375 -7.70 -10.30 34.51
N PRO A 376 -6.58 -9.90 35.16
CA PRO A 376 -5.91 -8.64 34.84
C PRO A 376 -5.37 -8.64 33.40
N THR A 377 -5.64 -7.54 32.69
CA THR A 377 -5.40 -7.34 31.24
C THR A 377 -3.93 -7.42 30.84
N THR A 378 -3.00 -7.16 31.76
CA THR A 378 -1.55 -7.13 31.52
C THR A 378 -0.87 -8.50 31.47
N THR A 379 -1.55 -9.56 31.91
CA THR A 379 -1.00 -10.93 31.98
C THR A 379 -1.66 -11.91 31.02
N LEU A 380 -2.62 -11.46 30.20
CA LEU A 380 -3.27 -12.33 29.23
C LEU A 380 -2.36 -12.58 28.03
N MET A 381 -1.81 -13.79 27.96
CA MET A 381 -1.12 -14.27 26.76
C MET A 381 -2.11 -14.30 25.59
N ARG A 382 -1.64 -13.83 24.43
CA ARG A 382 -2.41 -13.76 23.18
C ARG A 382 -3.14 -15.08 22.87
N GLU A 383 -2.47 -16.20 23.07
CA GLU A 383 -3.00 -17.55 22.80
C GLU A 383 -4.27 -17.88 23.60
N LYS A 384 -4.37 -17.43 24.86
CA LYS A 384 -5.56 -17.68 25.71
C LYS A 384 -6.77 -16.85 25.28
N VAL A 385 -6.50 -15.65 24.76
CA VAL A 385 -7.54 -14.74 24.26
C VAL A 385 -8.06 -15.22 22.90
N GLU A 386 -7.16 -15.79 22.09
CA GLU A 386 -7.43 -16.24 20.72
C GLU A 386 -7.98 -17.69 20.64
N SER A 387 -8.31 -18.37 21.74
CA SER A 387 -8.89 -19.73 21.73
C SER A 387 -10.42 -19.75 21.88
N ASP A 388 -11.09 -20.75 21.31
CA ASP A 388 -12.51 -21.07 21.54
C ASP A 388 -13.47 -19.92 21.25
N LEU A 389 -13.22 -19.20 20.15
CA LEU A 389 -14.04 -18.06 19.72
C LEU A 389 -15.37 -18.54 19.09
N ILE A 390 -16.38 -17.69 19.11
CA ILE A 390 -17.64 -17.89 18.39
C ILE A 390 -17.55 -17.14 17.06
N PHE A 391 -17.76 -17.85 15.97
CA PHE A 391 -17.76 -17.26 14.64
C PHE A 391 -18.99 -16.35 14.43
N LEU A 392 -18.77 -15.12 13.96
CA LEU A 392 -19.83 -14.12 13.80
C LEU A 392 -20.28 -13.92 12.37
N GLY A 393 -19.40 -14.14 11.40
CA GLY A 393 -19.72 -13.91 10.00
C GLY A 393 -18.55 -13.43 9.16
N LEU A 394 -18.88 -13.07 7.93
CA LEU A 394 -17.95 -12.61 6.90
C LEU A 394 -18.24 -11.17 6.52
N LEU A 395 -17.21 -10.35 6.47
CA LEU A 395 -17.19 -8.99 5.97
C LEU A 395 -16.69 -9.01 4.52
N ILE A 396 -17.48 -8.50 3.59
CA ILE A 396 -17.19 -8.52 2.16
C ILE A 396 -16.84 -7.10 1.71
N LEU A 397 -15.63 -6.95 1.16
CA LEU A 397 -15.10 -5.68 0.70
C LEU A 397 -14.79 -5.73 -0.80
N GLU A 398 -15.11 -4.65 -1.50
CA GLU A 398 -14.92 -4.50 -2.93
C GLU A 398 -13.77 -3.53 -3.22
N ASN A 399 -12.82 -3.95 -4.07
CA ASN A 399 -11.85 -3.03 -4.67
C ASN A 399 -12.35 -2.61 -6.05
N ARG A 400 -13.11 -1.51 -6.10
CA ARG A 400 -13.70 -1.04 -7.36
C ARG A 400 -12.62 -0.64 -8.37
N LEU A 401 -12.81 -1.06 -9.61
CA LEU A 401 -11.95 -0.65 -10.72
C LEU A 401 -12.22 0.80 -11.10
N LYS A 402 -11.19 1.48 -11.61
CA LYS A 402 -11.42 2.76 -12.29
C LYS A 402 -12.17 2.51 -13.59
N GLU A 403 -13.06 3.44 -13.98
CA GLU A 403 -13.87 3.30 -15.19
C GLU A 403 -13.00 3.20 -16.45
N GLU A 404 -11.85 3.86 -16.43
CA GLU A 404 -10.88 3.90 -17.52
C GLU A 404 -10.04 2.61 -17.63
N THR A 405 -10.04 1.75 -16.61
CA THR A 405 -9.14 0.58 -16.57
C THR A 405 -9.47 -0.42 -17.66
N ARG A 406 -10.74 -0.79 -17.79
CA ARG A 406 -11.20 -1.76 -18.79
C ARG A 406 -10.90 -1.31 -20.24
N PRO A 407 -11.32 -0.12 -20.69
CA PRO A 407 -11.07 0.31 -22.07
C PRO A 407 -9.57 0.44 -22.38
N VAL A 408 -8.75 0.88 -21.43
CA VAL A 408 -7.29 0.99 -21.64
C VAL A 408 -6.63 -0.39 -21.77
N LEU A 409 -7.06 -1.37 -20.98
CA LEU A 409 -6.54 -2.74 -21.10
C LEU A 409 -6.93 -3.37 -22.44
N GLU A 410 -8.17 -3.16 -22.90
CA GLU A 410 -8.63 -3.61 -24.22
C GLU A 410 -7.81 -2.97 -25.35
N GLU A 411 -7.54 -1.66 -25.27
CA GLU A 411 -6.71 -0.95 -26.24
C GLU A 411 -5.28 -1.53 -26.28
N LEU A 412 -4.67 -1.79 -25.12
CA LEU A 412 -3.33 -2.38 -25.02
C LEU A 412 -3.26 -3.80 -25.59
N ILE A 413 -4.30 -4.61 -25.33
CA ILE A 413 -4.42 -5.96 -25.90
C ILE A 413 -4.57 -5.87 -27.43
N SER A 414 -5.40 -4.94 -27.93
CA SER A 414 -5.58 -4.70 -29.36
C SER A 414 -4.26 -4.30 -30.05
N ALA A 415 -3.42 -3.54 -29.35
CA ALA A 415 -2.09 -3.13 -29.80
C ALA A 415 -1.02 -4.23 -29.70
N ARG A 416 -1.39 -5.46 -29.29
CA ARG A 416 -0.49 -6.61 -29.06
C ARG A 416 0.62 -6.33 -28.03
N ILE A 417 0.37 -5.41 -27.10
CA ILE A 417 1.28 -5.13 -25.99
C ILE A 417 0.95 -6.11 -24.87
N ARG A 418 1.94 -6.88 -24.41
CA ARG A 418 1.72 -7.82 -23.29
C ARG A 418 1.47 -7.01 -22.02
N THR A 419 0.47 -7.41 -21.25
CA THR A 419 0.24 -6.89 -19.90
C THR A 419 0.78 -7.92 -18.90
N GLY A 420 1.58 -7.48 -17.92
CA GLY A 420 2.20 -8.37 -16.93
C GLY A 420 2.11 -7.80 -15.52
N ARG A 421 2.22 -8.66 -14.50
CA ARG A 421 2.19 -8.25 -13.08
C ARG A 421 3.50 -8.59 -12.37
N PRO A 422 4.02 -7.73 -11.48
CA PRO A 422 5.07 -8.13 -10.54
C PRO A 422 4.57 -9.24 -9.59
N ARG A 423 5.49 -10.13 -9.18
CA ARG A 423 5.25 -11.46 -8.58
C ARG A 423 4.43 -11.55 -7.26
N SER A 424 3.85 -10.48 -6.73
CA SER A 424 3.32 -10.47 -5.34
C SER A 424 1.84 -10.85 -5.16
N SER A 425 1.02 -11.04 -6.20
CA SER A 425 -0.38 -11.50 -6.02
C SER A 425 -0.93 -12.12 -7.30
N ARG A 426 -1.06 -13.46 -7.35
CA ARG A 426 -1.38 -14.23 -8.58
C ARG A 426 -2.87 -14.33 -8.94
N TYR A 427 -3.80 -13.93 -8.08
CA TYR A 427 -5.21 -14.34 -8.23
C TYR A 427 -6.16 -13.33 -8.88
N VAL A 428 -5.76 -12.08 -9.09
CA VAL A 428 -6.77 -11.01 -9.34
C VAL A 428 -7.01 -10.71 -10.83
N LEU A 429 -6.04 -10.93 -11.73
CA LEU A 429 -6.20 -10.54 -13.15
C LEU A 429 -7.04 -11.51 -13.99
N LEU A 430 -7.41 -12.68 -13.46
CA LEU A 430 -8.38 -13.57 -14.11
C LEU A 430 -9.83 -13.12 -13.89
N HIS A 431 -10.07 -12.20 -12.95
CA HIS A 431 -11.41 -11.75 -12.55
C HIS A 431 -11.69 -10.26 -12.75
N VAL A 432 -10.66 -9.44 -12.97
CA VAL A 432 -10.80 -8.06 -13.48
C VAL A 432 -10.89 -8.10 -14.99
#